data_AF-A0A5P9Q7W4-F1
#
_entry.id   AF-A0A5P9Q7W4-F1
#
_cell.length_a   1.000
_cell.length_b   1.000
_cell.length_c   1.000
_cell.angle_alpha   90.00
_cell.angle_beta   90.00
_cell.angle_gamma   90.00
#
_symmetry.space_group_name_H-M   'P 1'
#
loop_
_entity.id
_entity.type
_entity.pdbx_description
1 polymer ?
#
loop_
_entity_poly.entity_id
_entity_poly.type
_entity_poly.pdbx_seq_one_letter_code
_entity_poly.pdbx_strand_id
1 'polypeptide(L)'
;MTSVEAEGASDARFAHRVGTTRVRVLDPEGRPRPGELVTVAQEAHAFGFGCTGADLMHLAGVGGELDAAGPADESAAATVVAQWLGLFDTATLPFYWARFEPVEGEPDTDRMLRAARWFVERGVTVKGHPLVWHTLAPRWLLGRPDAEVEDAIRRRITRDVTRFAGLVDLWDAINEVVILPAFTQEDNAVTRLAQRRGRVGMVELAFDTARDANPDARLVLNDFDLSADYERLVEDCLEAGVRIDALGLQTHMHQGFRGADAIQDILDRFARFGLPLQLTETSLVSGALMPPEIVDLNDYQVDDWPSTPEGEARQAEEVVAHYETAFAHPAVESLTYWGMTDATAWLGAPSGLVRRDGTPKPAYDALRGLVRGQWWVPPTTVRTDDDGAVVVRGFAGRYAVSAGVAPEETGTRTPAHATLEVTPGESREDVVVG
;
A
#
# COMPACT_ATOMS: atom_id res chain seq x y z
N MET A 1 -11.50 7.21 35.35
CA MET A 1 -11.85 6.63 34.05
C MET A 1 -10.60 5.96 33.52
N THR A 2 -10.64 4.64 33.33
CA THR A 2 -9.48 3.92 32.78
C THR A 2 -9.54 4.00 31.26
N SER A 3 -8.43 4.37 30.61
CA SER A 3 -8.35 4.48 29.16
C SER A 3 -7.08 3.88 28.57
N VAL A 4 -7.18 3.44 27.32
CA VAL A 4 -6.08 3.09 26.44
C VAL A 4 -6.12 4.07 25.28
N GLU A 5 -5.00 4.73 24.98
CA GLU A 5 -4.91 5.77 23.96
C GLU A 5 -3.65 5.63 23.12
N ALA A 6 -3.77 5.75 21.78
CA ALA A 6 -2.61 5.88 20.91
C ALA A 6 -1.99 7.28 21.04
N GLU A 7 -0.65 7.37 21.09
CA GLU A 7 0.08 8.61 21.36
C GLU A 7 -0.33 9.76 20.40
N GLY A 8 -0.39 9.48 19.10
CA GLY A 8 -0.76 10.45 18.07
C GLY A 8 -2.25 10.75 17.97
N ALA A 9 -3.12 10.01 18.68
CA ALA A 9 -4.56 10.19 18.54
C ALA A 9 -5.04 11.58 18.99
N SER A 10 -4.27 12.26 19.85
CA SER A 10 -4.59 13.60 20.36
C SER A 10 -4.33 14.73 19.35
N ASP A 11 -3.62 14.46 18.25
CA ASP A 11 -3.36 15.44 17.20
C ASP A 11 -4.64 15.71 16.39
N ALA A 12 -5.06 16.97 16.35
CA ALA A 12 -6.26 17.41 15.66
C ALA A 12 -6.22 17.14 14.15
N ARG A 13 -5.02 17.10 13.53
CA ARG A 13 -4.84 16.75 12.11
C ARG A 13 -5.42 15.38 11.79
N PHE A 14 -5.36 14.45 12.75
CA PHE A 14 -5.78 13.05 12.56
C PHE A 14 -7.17 12.75 13.12
N ALA A 15 -7.93 13.75 13.56
CA ALA A 15 -9.24 13.53 14.19
C ALA A 15 -10.20 12.71 13.30
N HIS A 16 -10.11 12.86 11.98
CA HIS A 16 -10.91 12.11 10.99
C HIS A 16 -10.51 10.62 10.86
N ARG A 17 -9.43 10.18 11.53
CA ARG A 17 -8.97 8.79 11.58
C ARG A 17 -9.10 8.15 12.96
N VAL A 18 -9.47 8.92 13.97
CA VAL A 18 -9.51 8.44 15.36
C VAL A 18 -10.95 8.13 15.77
N GLY A 19 -11.14 6.97 16.37
CA GLY A 19 -12.40 6.56 16.98
C GLY A 19 -12.29 6.42 18.49
N THR A 20 -13.43 6.29 19.17
CA THR A 20 -13.48 5.99 20.60
C THR A 20 -14.56 4.97 20.88
N THR A 21 -14.21 3.91 21.60
CA THR A 21 -15.12 2.82 21.96
C THR A 21 -15.07 2.53 23.46
N ARG A 22 -16.15 1.98 24.02
CA ARG A 22 -16.19 1.48 25.40
C ARG A 22 -16.26 -0.05 25.40
N VAL A 23 -15.29 -0.68 26.05
CA VAL A 23 -15.23 -2.13 26.27
C VAL A 23 -15.74 -2.41 27.69
N ARG A 24 -16.68 -3.34 27.84
CA ARG A 24 -17.20 -3.77 29.16
C ARG A 24 -16.90 -5.24 29.38
N VAL A 25 -16.36 -5.55 30.55
CA VAL A 25 -16.11 -6.93 30.98
C VAL A 25 -17.20 -7.35 31.93
N LEU A 26 -17.90 -8.42 31.57
CA LEU A 26 -19.02 -8.96 32.34
C LEU A 26 -18.65 -10.36 32.87
N ASP A 27 -19.28 -10.78 33.95
CA ASP A 27 -19.27 -12.19 34.35
C ASP A 27 -20.34 -13.00 33.59
N PRO A 28 -20.37 -14.34 33.73
CA PRO A 28 -21.39 -15.19 33.08
C PRO A 28 -22.83 -14.85 33.46
N GLU A 29 -23.04 -14.13 34.55
CA GLU A 29 -24.35 -13.65 35.01
C GLU A 29 -24.68 -12.24 34.47
N GLY A 30 -23.82 -11.66 33.62
CA GLY A 30 -24.00 -10.35 33.00
C GLY A 30 -23.66 -9.17 33.92
N ARG A 31 -22.98 -9.40 35.05
CA ARG A 31 -22.59 -8.34 36.00
C ARG A 31 -21.22 -7.78 35.64
N PRO A 32 -21.02 -6.45 35.75
CA PRO A 32 -19.71 -5.85 35.55
C PRO A 32 -18.61 -6.44 36.43
N ARG A 33 -17.39 -6.47 35.92
CA ARG A 33 -16.19 -6.86 36.68
C ARG A 33 -15.25 -5.66 36.90
N PRO A 34 -15.40 -4.92 38.01
CA PRO A 34 -14.48 -3.84 38.37
C PRO A 34 -13.07 -4.33 38.70
N GLY A 35 -12.05 -3.56 38.33
CA GLY A 35 -10.65 -3.85 38.61
C GLY A 35 -10.06 -5.06 37.87
N GLU A 36 -10.81 -5.69 36.96
CA GLU A 36 -10.35 -6.81 36.12
C GLU A 36 -9.26 -6.33 35.15
N LEU A 37 -8.23 -7.14 34.94
CA LEU A 37 -7.18 -6.84 33.97
C LEU A 37 -7.67 -7.09 32.55
N VAL A 38 -7.49 -6.08 31.69
CA VAL A 38 -7.83 -6.11 30.28
C VAL A 38 -6.62 -5.67 29.47
N THR A 39 -6.24 -6.47 28.47
CA THR A 39 -5.24 -6.09 27.47
C THR A 39 -5.95 -5.71 26.18
N VAL A 40 -5.63 -4.53 25.66
CA VAL A 40 -6.09 -4.05 24.34
C VAL A 40 -4.88 -3.93 23.43
N ALA A 41 -4.96 -4.47 22.22
CA ALA A 41 -3.92 -4.37 21.20
C ALA A 41 -4.54 -4.08 19.84
N GLN A 42 -4.04 -3.09 19.12
CA GLN A 42 -4.40 -2.95 17.71
C GLN A 42 -3.78 -4.10 16.91
N GLU A 43 -4.52 -4.61 15.93
CA GLU A 43 -4.11 -5.73 15.07
C GLU A 43 -4.02 -5.31 13.59
N ALA A 44 -4.89 -4.41 13.16
CA ALA A 44 -4.89 -3.87 11.81
C ALA A 44 -5.22 -2.38 11.81
N HIS A 45 -4.68 -1.66 10.84
CA HIS A 45 -4.96 -0.25 10.62
C HIS A 45 -5.95 -0.12 9.45
N ALA A 46 -6.87 0.85 9.50
CA ALA A 46 -7.80 1.10 8.40
C ALA A 46 -7.13 1.85 7.23
N PHE A 47 -6.14 2.71 7.53
CA PHE A 47 -5.23 3.26 6.53
C PHE A 47 -4.23 2.19 6.09
N GLY A 48 -4.10 1.98 4.79
CA GLY A 48 -3.18 0.98 4.23
C GLY A 48 -1.74 1.48 4.20
N PHE A 49 -0.86 0.80 4.93
CA PHE A 49 0.59 1.03 4.86
C PHE A 49 1.17 0.00 3.90
N GLY A 50 1.45 0.44 2.67
CA GLY A 50 1.86 -0.40 1.57
C GLY A 50 3.36 -0.44 1.32
N CYS A 51 3.82 -1.52 0.71
CA CYS A 51 5.13 -1.59 0.06
C CYS A 51 5.09 -2.54 -1.14
N THR A 52 6.07 -2.45 -2.03
CA THR A 52 6.32 -3.47 -3.06
C THR A 52 6.48 -4.85 -2.41
N GLY A 53 5.73 -5.83 -2.91
CA GLY A 53 5.89 -7.22 -2.49
C GLY A 53 7.01 -7.95 -3.23
N ALA A 54 7.51 -7.38 -4.34
CA ALA A 54 8.53 -7.98 -5.20
C ALA A 54 9.80 -8.40 -4.42
N ASP A 55 10.20 -7.60 -3.43
CA ASP A 55 11.37 -7.83 -2.59
C ASP A 55 11.28 -9.14 -1.79
N LEU A 56 10.07 -9.59 -1.47
CA LEU A 56 9.84 -10.77 -0.64
C LEU A 56 9.38 -12.00 -1.45
N MET A 57 9.09 -11.85 -2.74
CA MET A 57 8.58 -12.96 -3.55
C MET A 57 9.52 -14.18 -3.52
N HIS A 58 10.84 -13.98 -3.58
CA HIS A 58 11.82 -15.07 -3.50
C HIS A 58 11.64 -15.96 -2.26
N LEU A 59 11.12 -15.42 -1.15
CA LEU A 59 10.88 -16.13 0.12
C LEU A 59 9.54 -16.86 0.17
N ALA A 60 8.62 -16.55 -0.75
CA ALA A 60 7.42 -17.35 -0.99
C ALA A 60 7.72 -18.60 -1.85
N GLY A 61 9.00 -18.99 -1.99
CA GLY A 61 9.44 -20.09 -2.85
C GLY A 61 9.26 -19.79 -4.34
N VAL A 62 9.22 -18.50 -4.69
CA VAL A 62 9.00 -18.01 -6.04
C VAL A 62 10.08 -17.01 -6.38
N GLY A 63 11.07 -17.43 -7.19
CA GLY A 63 12.19 -16.56 -7.60
C GLY A 63 11.74 -15.14 -7.99
N GLY A 64 12.51 -14.15 -7.57
CA GLY A 64 12.21 -12.72 -7.80
C GLY A 64 12.31 -12.34 -9.27
N GLU A 65 11.51 -11.35 -9.68
CA GLU A 65 11.59 -10.68 -11.00
C GLU A 65 12.76 -9.70 -11.13
N LEU A 66 13.47 -9.47 -10.04
CA LEU A 66 14.59 -8.55 -9.94
C LEU A 66 15.84 -9.42 -9.77
N ASP A 67 16.68 -9.50 -10.80
CA ASP A 67 18.02 -10.13 -10.79
C ASP A 67 19.01 -9.42 -9.85
N ALA A 68 18.52 -8.78 -8.79
CA ALA A 68 19.33 -8.30 -7.70
C ALA A 68 19.58 -9.47 -6.75
N ALA A 69 20.85 -9.66 -6.39
CA ALA A 69 21.25 -10.62 -5.37
C ALA A 69 20.32 -10.47 -4.17
N GLY A 70 19.49 -11.48 -3.93
CA GLY A 70 18.68 -11.54 -2.73
C GLY A 70 19.57 -11.42 -1.48
N PRO A 71 18.97 -11.20 -0.31
CA PRO A 71 19.70 -11.16 0.96
C PRO A 71 20.77 -12.26 1.03
N ALA A 72 21.96 -11.91 1.53
CA ALA A 72 23.16 -12.72 1.42
C ALA A 72 23.02 -14.15 1.98
N ASP A 73 22.05 -14.36 2.89
CA ASP A 73 21.65 -15.66 3.43
C ASP A 73 20.18 -15.66 3.93
N GLU A 74 19.70 -16.83 4.37
CA GLU A 74 18.34 -17.03 4.92
C GLU A 74 18.04 -16.18 6.16
N SER A 75 19.05 -15.84 6.97
CA SER A 75 18.89 -15.04 8.19
C SER A 75 18.68 -13.56 7.87
N ALA A 76 19.43 -13.03 6.90
CA ALA A 76 19.21 -11.70 6.35
C ALA A 76 17.81 -11.60 5.73
N ALA A 77 17.36 -12.65 5.04
CA ALA A 77 16.03 -12.69 4.45
C ALA A 77 14.90 -12.68 5.49
N ALA A 78 15.04 -13.48 6.55
CA ALA A 78 14.08 -13.48 7.67
C ALA A 78 14.02 -12.12 8.38
N THR A 79 15.17 -11.43 8.48
CA THR A 79 15.25 -10.08 9.06
C THR A 79 14.49 -9.08 8.22
N VAL A 80 14.68 -9.08 6.90
CA VAL A 80 13.96 -8.18 5.97
C VAL A 80 12.45 -8.45 6.00
N VAL A 81 12.02 -9.72 6.07
CA VAL A 81 10.59 -10.07 6.24
C VAL A 81 10.04 -9.50 7.53
N ALA A 82 10.75 -9.69 8.65
CA ALA A 82 10.30 -9.16 9.94
C ALA A 82 10.25 -7.63 9.94
N GLN A 83 11.18 -6.97 9.26
CA GLN A 83 11.18 -5.52 9.08
C GLN A 83 9.98 -5.08 8.22
N TRP A 84 9.73 -5.77 7.11
CA TRP A 84 8.63 -5.44 6.20
C TRP A 84 7.27 -5.60 6.88
N LEU A 85 7.01 -6.74 7.52
CA LEU A 85 5.76 -6.98 8.28
C LEU A 85 5.64 -6.08 9.52
N GLY A 86 6.78 -5.61 10.02
CA GLY A 86 6.85 -4.61 11.08
C GLY A 86 6.29 -3.25 10.68
N LEU A 87 6.19 -2.94 9.38
CA LEU A 87 5.73 -1.65 8.87
C LEU A 87 4.46 -1.76 8.01
N PHE A 88 4.37 -2.77 7.15
CA PHE A 88 3.43 -2.79 6.06
C PHE A 88 2.37 -3.88 6.23
N ASP A 89 1.15 -3.54 5.81
CA ASP A 89 -0.02 -4.44 5.79
C ASP A 89 -0.60 -4.60 4.39
N THR A 90 -0.02 -3.92 3.39
CA THR A 90 -0.42 -4.00 1.99
C THR A 90 0.79 -4.28 1.10
N ALA A 91 0.68 -5.28 0.23
CA ALA A 91 1.72 -5.64 -0.73
C ALA A 91 1.25 -5.38 -2.17
N THR A 92 2.03 -4.61 -2.92
CA THR A 92 1.82 -4.45 -4.37
C THR A 92 2.64 -5.48 -5.13
N LEU A 93 1.96 -6.36 -5.87
CA LEU A 93 2.59 -7.42 -6.66
C LEU A 93 2.74 -7.02 -8.14
N PRO A 94 3.88 -7.35 -8.77
CA PRO A 94 4.18 -6.94 -10.14
C PRO A 94 3.49 -7.86 -11.15
N PHE A 95 2.46 -7.36 -11.80
CA PHE A 95 1.79 -7.97 -12.96
C PHE A 95 2.28 -7.32 -14.27
N TYR A 96 3.58 -7.00 -14.36
CA TYR A 96 4.14 -6.38 -15.56
C TYR A 96 4.01 -7.30 -16.77
N TRP A 97 3.20 -6.93 -17.76
CA TRP A 97 2.67 -7.87 -18.75
C TRP A 97 3.77 -8.63 -19.52
N ALA A 98 4.82 -7.95 -20.00
CA ALA A 98 5.92 -8.60 -20.71
C ALA A 98 6.69 -9.64 -19.87
N ARG A 99 6.72 -9.48 -18.54
CA ARG A 99 7.40 -10.40 -17.61
C ARG A 99 6.47 -11.48 -17.08
N PHE A 100 5.21 -11.10 -16.82
CA PHE A 100 4.17 -11.99 -16.34
C PHE A 100 3.70 -12.96 -17.44
N GLU A 101 3.63 -12.52 -18.69
CA GLU A 101 3.24 -13.31 -19.86
C GLU A 101 4.25 -13.11 -21.00
N PRO A 102 5.47 -13.68 -20.86
CA PRO A 102 6.53 -13.51 -21.85
C PRO A 102 6.18 -14.20 -23.18
N VAL A 103 5.35 -15.24 -23.13
CA VAL A 103 4.80 -15.97 -24.29
C VAL A 103 3.27 -15.84 -24.23
N GLU A 104 2.65 -15.48 -25.36
CA GLU A 104 1.20 -15.31 -25.45
C GLU A 104 0.46 -16.58 -24.98
N GLY A 105 -0.46 -16.40 -24.04
CA GLY A 105 -1.26 -17.50 -23.49
C GLY A 105 -0.56 -18.32 -22.40
N GLU A 106 0.69 -18.02 -22.06
CA GLU A 106 1.48 -18.71 -21.04
C GLU A 106 1.91 -17.76 -19.91
N PRO A 107 0.95 -17.20 -19.13
CA PRO A 107 1.27 -16.36 -17.99
C PRO A 107 1.86 -17.17 -16.84
N ASP A 108 2.74 -16.55 -16.06
CA ASP A 108 3.31 -17.12 -14.84
C ASP A 108 2.36 -17.00 -13.62
N THR A 109 1.13 -17.46 -13.84
CA THR A 109 0.01 -17.37 -12.91
C THR A 109 0.28 -18.11 -11.61
N ASP A 110 0.85 -19.32 -11.70
CA ASP A 110 1.06 -20.16 -10.52
C ASP A 110 2.11 -19.57 -9.58
N ARG A 111 3.17 -18.95 -10.12
CA ARG A 111 4.16 -18.22 -9.32
C ARG A 111 3.50 -17.07 -8.58
N MET A 112 2.71 -16.27 -9.29
CA MET A 112 2.07 -15.10 -8.70
C MET A 112 0.97 -15.47 -7.68
N LEU A 113 0.23 -16.55 -7.89
CA LEU A 113 -0.72 -17.09 -6.89
C LEU A 113 -0.03 -17.53 -5.60
N ARG A 114 1.16 -18.14 -5.69
CA ARG A 114 1.94 -18.51 -4.50
C ARG A 114 2.40 -17.27 -3.73
N ALA A 115 2.89 -16.25 -4.44
CA ALA A 115 3.26 -14.97 -3.83
C ALA A 115 2.06 -14.32 -3.11
N ALA A 116 0.93 -14.19 -3.80
CA ALA A 116 -0.27 -13.57 -3.23
C ALA A 116 -0.80 -14.34 -1.99
N ARG A 117 -0.83 -15.68 -2.03
CA ARG A 117 -1.22 -16.48 -0.84
C ARG A 117 -0.27 -16.28 0.33
N TRP A 118 1.03 -16.23 0.08
CA TRP A 118 2.03 -16.05 1.13
C TRP A 118 1.81 -14.75 1.93
N PHE A 119 1.45 -13.66 1.24
CA PHE A 119 1.09 -12.39 1.85
C PHE A 119 -0.25 -12.48 2.60
N VAL A 120 -1.30 -13.00 1.97
CA VAL A 120 -2.64 -13.09 2.58
C VAL A 120 -2.64 -13.99 3.84
N GLU A 121 -1.89 -15.08 3.84
CA GLU A 121 -1.71 -15.96 5.01
C GLU A 121 -1.04 -15.26 6.20
N ARG A 122 -0.39 -14.11 5.96
CA ARG A 122 0.24 -13.26 6.98
C ARG A 122 -0.59 -12.03 7.32
N GLY A 123 -1.85 -11.98 6.86
CA GLY A 123 -2.75 -10.87 7.10
C GLY A 123 -2.46 -9.63 6.26
N VAL A 124 -1.71 -9.78 5.16
CA VAL A 124 -1.36 -8.68 4.25
C VAL A 124 -2.36 -8.62 3.11
N THR A 125 -2.91 -7.43 2.86
CA THR A 125 -3.75 -7.14 1.70
C THR A 125 -2.90 -7.11 0.44
N VAL A 126 -3.37 -7.69 -0.67
CA VAL A 126 -2.60 -7.73 -1.91
C VAL A 126 -3.25 -6.84 -2.97
N LYS A 127 -2.42 -6.02 -3.61
CA LYS A 127 -2.73 -5.18 -4.76
C LYS A 127 -2.01 -5.68 -6.01
N GLY A 128 -2.68 -5.77 -7.15
CA GLY A 128 -2.07 -6.10 -8.43
C GLY A 128 -1.69 -4.86 -9.24
N HIS A 129 -0.45 -4.79 -9.72
CA HIS A 129 0.08 -3.65 -10.46
C HIS A 129 0.89 -4.05 -11.70
N PRO A 130 0.51 -3.63 -12.92
CA PRO A 130 -0.81 -3.19 -13.35
C PRO A 130 -1.44 -4.10 -14.42
N LEU A 131 -2.74 -3.94 -14.67
CA LEU A 131 -3.48 -4.69 -15.69
C LEU A 131 -3.24 -4.18 -17.12
N VAL A 132 -2.95 -2.89 -17.30
CA VAL A 132 -2.56 -2.30 -18.60
C VAL A 132 -1.47 -1.25 -18.38
N TRP A 133 -0.36 -1.38 -19.11
CA TRP A 133 0.75 -0.41 -19.10
C TRP A 133 1.56 -0.51 -20.38
N HIS A 134 2.21 0.58 -20.79
CA HIS A 134 2.98 0.63 -22.02
C HIS A 134 4.43 0.15 -21.82
N THR A 135 5.14 0.61 -20.79
CA THR A 135 6.60 0.40 -20.62
C THR A 135 7.03 -1.07 -20.56
N LEU A 136 6.15 -1.97 -20.13
CA LEU A 136 6.38 -3.42 -20.13
C LEU A 136 5.29 -4.15 -20.91
N ALA A 137 4.94 -3.63 -22.08
CA ALA A 137 4.05 -4.29 -23.03
C ALA A 137 4.77 -5.45 -23.75
N PRO A 138 4.16 -6.63 -23.92
CA PRO A 138 4.83 -7.76 -24.56
C PRO A 138 5.14 -7.51 -26.03
N ARG A 139 6.36 -7.84 -26.46
CA ARG A 139 6.81 -7.68 -27.86
C ARG A 139 6.03 -8.56 -28.84
N TRP A 140 5.39 -9.64 -28.39
CA TRP A 140 4.57 -10.51 -29.24
C TRP A 140 3.28 -9.84 -29.74
N LEU A 141 2.93 -8.65 -29.22
CA LEU A 141 1.86 -7.79 -29.74
C LEU A 141 2.27 -6.96 -30.96
N LEU A 142 3.57 -6.80 -31.21
CA LEU A 142 4.07 -5.99 -32.32
C LEU A 142 3.62 -6.56 -33.67
N GLY A 143 3.30 -5.68 -34.60
CA GLY A 143 2.80 -6.04 -35.94
C GLY A 143 1.34 -6.50 -35.99
N ARG A 144 0.66 -6.67 -34.85
CA ARG A 144 -0.77 -7.06 -34.83
C ARG A 144 -1.71 -5.88 -35.15
N PRO A 145 -2.85 -6.11 -35.83
CA PRO A 145 -3.91 -5.11 -35.96
C PRO A 145 -4.40 -4.57 -34.61
N ASP A 146 -4.88 -3.31 -34.56
CA ASP A 146 -5.40 -2.68 -33.32
C ASP A 146 -6.46 -3.56 -32.61
N ALA A 147 -7.36 -4.18 -33.39
CA ALA A 147 -8.41 -5.06 -32.86
C ALA A 147 -7.84 -6.29 -32.13
N GLU A 148 -6.77 -6.89 -32.65
CA GLU A 148 -6.14 -8.05 -32.00
C GLU A 148 -5.39 -7.67 -30.71
N VAL A 149 -4.82 -6.46 -30.67
CA VAL A 149 -4.18 -5.91 -29.46
C VAL A 149 -5.22 -5.64 -28.39
N GLU A 150 -6.34 -5.01 -28.75
CA GLU A 150 -7.47 -4.80 -27.85
C GLU A 150 -8.01 -6.13 -27.31
N ASP A 151 -8.23 -7.12 -28.17
CA ASP A 151 -8.71 -8.42 -27.75
C ASP A 151 -7.71 -9.12 -26.81
N ALA A 152 -6.40 -8.96 -27.04
CA ALA A 152 -5.37 -9.48 -26.15
C ALA A 152 -5.41 -8.81 -24.77
N ILE A 153 -5.60 -7.48 -24.70
CA ILE A 153 -5.80 -6.74 -23.45
C ILE A 153 -7.02 -7.28 -22.71
N ARG A 154 -8.16 -7.42 -23.39
CA ARG A 154 -9.39 -7.94 -22.76
C ARG A 154 -9.19 -9.35 -22.22
N ARG A 155 -8.65 -10.26 -23.04
CA ARG A 155 -8.38 -11.65 -22.62
C ARG A 155 -7.47 -11.72 -21.40
N ARG A 156 -6.41 -10.91 -21.39
CA ARG A 156 -5.51 -10.81 -20.23
C ARG A 156 -6.27 -10.37 -18.99
N ILE A 157 -6.95 -9.23 -19.05
CA ILE A 157 -7.63 -8.64 -17.89
C ILE A 157 -8.65 -9.63 -17.33
N THR A 158 -9.49 -10.21 -18.20
CA THR A 158 -10.47 -11.20 -17.78
C THR A 158 -9.81 -12.41 -17.13
N ARG A 159 -8.74 -12.97 -17.71
CA ARG A 159 -8.01 -14.10 -17.15
C ARG A 159 -7.43 -13.77 -15.78
N ASP A 160 -6.67 -12.69 -15.68
CA ASP A 160 -5.91 -12.33 -14.48
C ASP A 160 -6.87 -11.95 -13.35
N VAL A 161 -7.84 -11.05 -13.60
CA VAL A 161 -8.82 -10.64 -12.57
C VAL A 161 -9.68 -11.81 -12.10
N THR A 162 -10.17 -12.66 -13.01
CA THR A 162 -10.98 -13.84 -12.62
C THR A 162 -10.17 -14.83 -11.79
N ARG A 163 -8.91 -15.07 -12.17
CA ARG A 163 -8.08 -16.12 -11.55
C ARG A 163 -7.63 -15.76 -10.13
N PHE A 164 -7.49 -14.47 -9.85
CA PHE A 164 -7.01 -13.93 -8.58
C PHE A 164 -8.13 -13.38 -7.68
N ALA A 165 -9.39 -13.36 -8.13
CA ALA A 165 -10.52 -12.90 -7.33
C ALA A 165 -10.59 -13.57 -5.94
N GLY A 166 -10.85 -12.78 -4.90
CA GLY A 166 -10.83 -13.20 -3.50
C GLY A 166 -9.43 -13.30 -2.87
N LEU A 167 -8.37 -13.14 -3.67
CA LEU A 167 -6.99 -13.07 -3.21
C LEU A 167 -6.34 -11.73 -3.56
N VAL A 168 -6.64 -11.20 -4.75
CA VAL A 168 -6.27 -9.87 -5.22
C VAL A 168 -7.51 -9.21 -5.81
N ASP A 169 -8.13 -8.37 -5.01
CA ASP A 169 -9.33 -7.63 -5.41
C ASP A 169 -9.04 -6.13 -5.61
N LEU A 170 -7.83 -5.65 -5.29
CA LEU A 170 -7.40 -4.28 -5.57
C LEU A 170 -6.42 -4.27 -6.76
N TRP A 171 -6.72 -3.49 -7.79
CA TRP A 171 -5.92 -3.44 -9.02
C TRP A 171 -5.63 -2.02 -9.46
N ASP A 172 -4.38 -1.75 -9.86
CA ASP A 172 -4.11 -0.68 -10.82
C ASP A 172 -4.60 -1.16 -12.19
N ALA A 173 -5.79 -0.71 -12.56
CA ALA A 173 -6.46 -1.17 -13.78
C ALA A 173 -5.72 -0.71 -15.03
N ILE A 174 -5.17 0.50 -15.00
CA ILE A 174 -4.32 1.04 -16.05
C ILE A 174 -3.33 2.04 -15.44
N ASN A 175 -2.11 2.02 -15.96
CA ASN A 175 -0.98 2.80 -15.47
C ASN A 175 -0.53 3.85 -16.51
N GLU A 176 -0.26 5.07 -16.06
CA GLU A 176 0.43 6.15 -16.80
C GLU A 176 -0.25 6.53 -18.11
N VAL A 177 -1.57 6.72 -18.02
CA VAL A 177 -2.44 6.98 -19.17
C VAL A 177 -2.18 8.34 -19.77
N VAL A 178 -1.72 9.32 -18.98
CA VAL A 178 -1.43 10.66 -19.49
C VAL A 178 -0.38 10.58 -20.60
N ILE A 179 0.74 9.90 -20.37
CA ILE A 179 1.80 9.80 -21.39
C ILE A 179 1.55 8.68 -22.40
N LEU A 180 0.69 7.70 -22.09
CA LEU A 180 0.49 6.48 -22.89
C LEU A 180 0.36 6.71 -24.41
N PRO A 181 -0.50 7.60 -24.94
CA PRO A 181 -0.60 7.82 -26.40
C PRO A 181 0.60 8.55 -27.01
N ALA A 182 1.39 9.25 -26.19
CA ALA A 182 2.55 10.04 -26.59
C ALA A 182 3.89 9.34 -26.30
N PHE A 183 3.85 8.13 -25.76
CA PHE A 183 5.04 7.35 -25.44
C PHE A 183 5.82 6.96 -26.71
N THR A 184 7.12 7.27 -26.76
CA THR A 184 7.95 7.06 -27.97
C THR A 184 9.31 6.42 -27.68
N GLN A 185 9.55 5.92 -26.46
CA GLN A 185 10.85 5.32 -26.11
C GLN A 185 11.12 4.02 -26.86
N GLU A 186 10.05 3.31 -27.27
CA GLU A 186 10.13 2.09 -28.06
C GLU A 186 8.89 1.88 -28.93
N ASP A 187 8.99 0.97 -29.91
CA ASP A 187 7.81 0.52 -30.67
C ASP A 187 6.86 -0.24 -29.74
N ASN A 188 5.60 0.19 -29.70
CA ASN A 188 4.66 -0.23 -28.68
C ASN A 188 3.23 -0.35 -29.23
N ALA A 189 2.72 -1.58 -29.27
CA ALA A 189 1.39 -1.88 -29.77
C ALA A 189 0.26 -1.29 -28.91
N VAL A 190 0.46 -1.18 -27.58
CA VAL A 190 -0.50 -0.60 -26.65
C VAL A 190 -0.58 0.91 -26.85
N THR A 191 0.56 1.59 -27.03
CA THR A 191 0.59 3.01 -27.38
C THR A 191 -0.11 3.30 -28.70
N ARG A 192 0.13 2.50 -29.75
CA ARG A 192 -0.55 2.66 -31.04
C ARG A 192 -2.07 2.53 -30.90
N LEU A 193 -2.54 1.54 -30.13
CA LEU A 193 -3.96 1.40 -29.83
C LEU A 193 -4.48 2.64 -29.08
N ALA A 194 -3.74 3.13 -28.08
CA ALA A 194 -4.10 4.32 -27.31
C ALA A 194 -4.16 5.59 -28.16
N GLN A 195 -3.32 5.74 -29.17
CA GLN A 195 -3.39 6.84 -30.15
C GLN A 195 -4.69 6.84 -30.95
N ARG A 196 -5.27 5.66 -31.18
CA ARG A 196 -6.52 5.49 -31.94
C ARG A 196 -7.75 5.59 -31.06
N ARG A 197 -7.68 5.01 -29.86
CA ARG A 197 -8.78 4.92 -28.89
C ARG A 197 -8.91 6.16 -28.00
N GLY A 198 -7.82 6.90 -27.82
CA GLY A 198 -7.73 8.00 -26.86
C GLY A 198 -7.55 7.51 -25.42
N ARG A 199 -7.23 8.44 -24.52
CA ARG A 199 -6.97 8.14 -23.09
C ARG A 199 -8.19 7.57 -22.39
N VAL A 200 -9.33 8.26 -22.44
CA VAL A 200 -10.60 7.82 -21.82
C VAL A 200 -11.00 6.44 -22.31
N GLY A 201 -10.95 6.20 -23.62
CA GLY A 201 -11.31 4.90 -24.18
C GLY A 201 -10.40 3.76 -23.72
N MET A 202 -9.12 4.03 -23.45
CA MET A 202 -8.21 3.05 -22.82
C MET A 202 -8.55 2.79 -21.36
N VAL A 203 -8.97 3.81 -20.62
CA VAL A 203 -9.45 3.67 -19.23
C VAL A 203 -10.74 2.83 -19.22
N GLU A 204 -11.74 3.16 -20.03
CA GLU A 204 -12.98 2.37 -20.19
C GLU A 204 -12.67 0.90 -20.52
N LEU A 205 -11.80 0.66 -21.50
CA LEU A 205 -11.37 -0.70 -21.87
C LEU A 205 -10.86 -1.49 -20.66
N ALA A 206 -9.99 -0.90 -19.86
CA ALA A 206 -9.40 -1.57 -18.72
C ALA A 206 -10.41 -1.76 -17.57
N PHE A 207 -11.13 -0.70 -17.22
CA PHE A 207 -12.04 -0.67 -16.08
C PHE A 207 -13.27 -1.56 -16.30
N ASP A 208 -13.92 -1.48 -17.47
CA ASP A 208 -15.11 -2.27 -17.75
C ASP A 208 -14.76 -3.75 -17.83
N THR A 209 -13.66 -4.10 -18.52
CA THR A 209 -13.25 -5.51 -18.63
C THR A 209 -12.87 -6.10 -17.27
N ALA A 210 -12.21 -5.32 -16.39
CA ALA A 210 -11.87 -5.77 -15.04
C ALA A 210 -13.14 -5.94 -14.18
N ARG A 211 -14.10 -5.01 -14.27
CA ARG A 211 -15.36 -5.08 -13.53
C ARG A 211 -16.24 -6.25 -13.97
N ASP A 212 -16.29 -6.51 -15.27
CA ASP A 212 -17.02 -7.65 -15.83
C ASP A 212 -16.45 -8.98 -15.34
N ALA A 213 -15.12 -9.04 -15.13
CA ALA A 213 -14.43 -10.22 -14.62
C ALA A 213 -14.58 -10.42 -13.10
N ASN A 214 -14.61 -9.32 -12.33
CA ASN A 214 -14.86 -9.34 -10.89
C ASN A 214 -15.63 -8.06 -10.47
N PRO A 215 -16.96 -8.13 -10.27
CA PRO A 215 -17.77 -6.99 -9.87
C PRO A 215 -17.39 -6.36 -8.52
N ASP A 216 -16.74 -7.14 -7.65
CA ASP A 216 -16.29 -6.74 -6.31
C ASP A 216 -14.86 -6.18 -6.32
N ALA A 217 -14.14 -6.24 -7.46
CA ALA A 217 -12.82 -5.66 -7.57
C ALA A 217 -12.87 -4.14 -7.35
N ARG A 218 -11.79 -3.60 -6.78
CA ARG A 218 -11.56 -2.18 -6.58
C ARG A 218 -10.48 -1.71 -7.55
N LEU A 219 -10.81 -0.73 -8.38
CA LEU A 219 -10.01 -0.35 -9.53
C LEU A 219 -9.44 1.07 -9.38
N VAL A 220 -8.12 1.14 -9.52
CA VAL A 220 -7.33 2.36 -9.38
C VAL A 220 -6.88 2.82 -10.76
N LEU A 221 -7.06 4.12 -11.04
CA LEU A 221 -6.41 4.80 -12.16
C LEU A 221 -5.09 5.33 -11.61
N ASN A 222 -3.94 4.87 -12.12
CA ASN A 222 -2.62 5.20 -11.54
C ASN A 222 -1.79 6.03 -12.52
N ASP A 223 -1.14 7.11 -12.05
CA ASP A 223 -0.29 7.95 -12.90
C ASP A 223 0.81 8.66 -12.08
N PHE A 224 1.95 8.96 -12.73
CA PHE A 224 3.01 9.82 -12.17
C PHE A 224 2.91 11.27 -12.63
N ASP A 225 2.19 11.54 -13.72
CA ASP A 225 1.93 12.90 -14.14
C ASP A 225 0.86 13.49 -13.21
N LEU A 226 1.30 14.29 -12.23
CA LEU A 226 0.39 14.94 -11.26
C LEU A 226 0.03 16.38 -11.69
N SER A 227 0.15 16.70 -12.99
CA SER A 227 -0.19 18.01 -13.54
C SER A 227 -1.69 18.14 -13.81
N ALA A 228 -2.08 19.28 -14.40
CA ALA A 228 -3.45 19.52 -14.84
C ALA A 228 -3.91 18.52 -15.93
N ASP A 229 -2.99 17.81 -16.59
CA ASP A 229 -3.32 16.82 -17.62
C ASP A 229 -4.00 15.59 -17.02
N TYR A 230 -3.55 15.16 -15.84
CA TYR A 230 -4.19 14.06 -15.14
C TYR A 230 -5.53 14.47 -14.53
N GLU A 231 -5.64 15.68 -13.99
CA GLU A 231 -6.93 16.22 -13.54
C GLU A 231 -7.97 16.23 -14.66
N ARG A 232 -7.59 16.66 -15.88
CA ARG A 232 -8.48 16.62 -17.05
C ARG A 232 -8.85 15.19 -17.44
N LEU A 233 -7.89 14.26 -17.40
CA LEU A 233 -8.20 12.85 -17.66
C LEU A 233 -9.22 12.30 -16.67
N VAL A 234 -9.08 12.59 -15.37
CA VAL A 234 -10.03 12.16 -14.34
C VAL A 234 -11.40 12.76 -14.60
N GLU A 235 -11.47 14.06 -14.88
CA GLU A 235 -12.72 14.75 -15.22
C GLU A 235 -13.39 14.10 -16.45
N ASP A 236 -12.66 13.93 -17.55
CA ASP A 236 -13.16 13.31 -18.78
C ASP A 236 -13.68 11.87 -18.53
N CYS A 237 -12.99 11.08 -17.69
CA CYS A 237 -13.43 9.72 -17.35
C CYS A 237 -14.72 9.71 -16.50
N LEU A 238 -14.83 10.62 -15.53
CA LEU A 238 -16.03 10.75 -14.70
C LEU A 238 -17.23 11.24 -15.53
N GLU A 239 -17.02 12.18 -16.45
CA GLU A 239 -18.05 12.64 -17.39
C GLU A 239 -18.50 11.54 -18.36
N ALA A 240 -17.57 10.68 -18.79
CA ALA A 240 -17.87 9.49 -19.60
C ALA A 240 -18.59 8.38 -18.80
N GLY A 241 -18.68 8.50 -17.47
CA GLY A 241 -19.35 7.53 -16.61
C GLY A 241 -18.49 6.34 -16.19
N VAL A 242 -17.16 6.44 -16.34
CA VAL A 242 -16.23 5.41 -15.88
C VAL A 242 -16.30 5.31 -14.36
N ARG A 243 -16.58 4.11 -13.84
CA ARG A 243 -16.58 3.85 -12.39
C ARG A 243 -15.15 3.64 -11.88
N ILE A 244 -14.53 4.74 -11.43
CA ILE A 244 -13.24 4.75 -10.75
C ILE A 244 -13.46 4.59 -9.24
N ASP A 245 -12.74 3.67 -8.58
CA ASP A 245 -12.88 3.48 -7.13
C ASP A 245 -11.81 4.23 -6.32
N ALA A 246 -10.64 4.51 -6.90
CA ALA A 246 -9.61 5.36 -6.30
C ALA A 246 -8.68 5.96 -7.37
N LEU A 247 -8.02 7.07 -7.02
CA LEU A 247 -6.96 7.68 -7.82
C LEU A 247 -5.60 7.33 -7.22
N GLY A 248 -4.73 6.76 -8.05
CA GLY A 248 -3.34 6.49 -7.73
C GLY A 248 -2.46 7.66 -8.14
N LEU A 249 -1.63 8.11 -7.21
CA LEU A 249 -0.70 9.22 -7.35
C LEU A 249 0.72 8.69 -7.08
N GLN A 250 1.49 8.44 -8.13
CA GLN A 250 2.88 8.02 -7.96
C GLN A 250 3.75 9.22 -7.50
N THR A 251 4.65 9.00 -6.55
CA THR A 251 5.52 10.04 -5.99
C THR A 251 6.96 9.53 -5.88
N HIS A 252 7.54 9.13 -7.01
CA HIS A 252 8.97 8.88 -7.14
C HIS A 252 9.75 10.19 -7.00
N MET A 253 10.40 10.40 -5.86
CA MET A 253 11.09 11.63 -5.49
C MET A 253 12.60 11.48 -5.61
N HIS A 254 13.06 10.93 -6.74
CA HIS A 254 14.48 10.71 -7.04
C HIS A 254 15.23 12.01 -7.37
N GLN A 255 14.50 13.05 -7.78
CA GLN A 255 15.01 14.41 -8.02
C GLN A 255 14.93 15.31 -6.77
N GLY A 256 14.52 14.75 -5.62
CA GLY A 256 14.37 15.46 -4.35
C GLY A 256 12.95 15.42 -3.79
N PHE A 257 12.83 15.57 -2.48
CA PHE A 257 11.53 15.66 -1.81
C PHE A 257 10.79 16.93 -2.24
N ARG A 258 9.49 16.78 -2.56
CA ARG A 258 8.63 17.86 -3.03
C ARG A 258 8.29 18.87 -1.92
N GLY A 259 8.41 18.48 -0.65
CA GLY A 259 7.97 19.29 0.49
C GLY A 259 6.50 19.05 0.85
N ALA A 260 6.16 19.27 2.13
CA ALA A 260 4.82 19.05 2.66
C ALA A 260 3.75 19.90 1.93
N ASP A 261 4.03 21.19 1.68
CA ASP A 261 3.09 22.10 1.02
C ASP A 261 2.75 21.63 -0.40
N ALA A 262 3.75 21.19 -1.18
CA ALA A 262 3.53 20.71 -2.54
C ALA A 262 2.75 19.40 -2.57
N ILE A 263 3.00 18.49 -1.63
CA ILE A 263 2.23 17.26 -1.48
C ILE A 263 0.78 17.59 -1.08
N GLN A 264 0.59 18.47 -0.11
CA GLN A 264 -0.74 18.92 0.32
C GLN A 264 -1.53 19.54 -0.84
N ASP A 265 -0.91 20.43 -1.63
CA ASP A 265 -1.53 21.05 -2.81
C ASP A 265 -1.96 20.01 -3.86
N ILE A 266 -1.14 18.98 -4.09
CA ILE A 266 -1.48 17.87 -4.99
C ILE A 266 -2.69 17.11 -4.43
N LEU A 267 -2.66 16.75 -3.15
CA LEU A 267 -3.74 15.99 -2.52
C LEU A 267 -5.07 16.79 -2.55
N ASP A 268 -5.04 18.08 -2.25
CA ASP A 268 -6.23 18.95 -2.29
C ASP A 268 -6.81 19.06 -3.72
N ARG A 269 -5.94 19.17 -4.74
CA ARG A 269 -6.36 19.21 -6.15
C ARG A 269 -7.10 17.94 -6.56
N PHE A 270 -6.59 16.76 -6.20
CA PHE A 270 -7.23 15.49 -6.57
C PHE A 270 -8.40 15.12 -5.66
N ALA A 271 -8.40 15.54 -4.39
CA ALA A 271 -9.50 15.28 -3.45
C ALA A 271 -10.83 15.89 -3.90
N ARG A 272 -10.79 16.97 -4.71
CA ARG A 272 -12.00 17.62 -5.25
C ARG A 272 -12.87 16.68 -6.11
N PHE A 273 -12.31 15.62 -6.66
CA PHE A 273 -13.05 14.62 -7.44
C PHE A 273 -13.92 13.71 -6.56
N GLY A 274 -13.80 13.79 -5.23
CA GLY A 274 -14.60 13.00 -4.29
C GLY A 274 -14.26 11.50 -4.28
N LEU A 275 -13.11 11.13 -4.85
CA LEU A 275 -12.59 9.77 -4.88
C LEU A 275 -11.50 9.59 -3.80
N PRO A 276 -11.37 8.39 -3.19
CA PRO A 276 -10.22 8.04 -2.37
C PRO A 276 -8.91 8.19 -3.15
N LEU A 277 -7.86 8.66 -2.47
CA LEU A 277 -6.52 8.83 -3.00
C LEU A 277 -5.58 7.76 -2.42
N GLN A 278 -4.75 7.19 -3.28
CA GLN A 278 -3.65 6.30 -2.92
C GLN A 278 -2.35 6.93 -3.39
N LEU A 279 -1.41 7.14 -2.46
CA LEU A 279 -0.02 7.40 -2.86
C LEU A 279 0.60 6.04 -3.21
N THR A 280 0.67 5.73 -4.50
CA THR A 280 0.85 4.35 -4.97
C THR A 280 2.31 3.92 -5.07
N GLU A 281 3.22 4.87 -5.28
CA GLU A 281 4.62 4.57 -5.54
C GLU A 281 5.50 5.69 -4.96
N THR A 282 5.79 5.62 -3.66
CA THR A 282 6.68 6.57 -2.97
C THR A 282 8.10 6.04 -2.91
N SER A 283 9.07 6.80 -3.43
CA SER A 283 10.49 6.50 -3.22
C SER A 283 11.29 7.78 -2.95
N LEU A 284 12.13 7.77 -1.93
CA LEU A 284 13.00 8.88 -1.53
C LEU A 284 14.44 8.39 -1.48
N VAL A 285 15.34 9.05 -2.21
CA VAL A 285 16.73 8.60 -2.34
C VAL A 285 17.62 9.11 -1.20
N SER A 286 18.40 8.22 -0.60
CA SER A 286 19.43 8.53 0.39
C SER A 286 20.82 8.74 -0.21
N GLY A 287 20.89 8.97 -1.53
CA GLY A 287 22.11 9.27 -2.27
C GLY A 287 22.06 10.63 -2.96
N ALA A 288 22.87 10.78 -4.02
CA ALA A 288 22.79 11.93 -4.91
C ALA A 288 21.39 12.03 -5.53
N LEU A 289 20.88 13.26 -5.72
CA LEU A 289 19.63 13.47 -6.43
C LEU A 289 19.86 13.33 -7.93
N MET A 290 18.86 12.78 -8.63
CA MET A 290 18.84 12.77 -10.07
C MET A 290 18.77 14.21 -10.62
N PRO A 291 19.48 14.55 -11.71
CA PRO A 291 19.41 15.88 -12.31
C PRO A 291 17.97 16.23 -12.75
N PRO A 292 17.51 17.48 -12.53
CA PRO A 292 16.14 17.91 -12.86
C PRO A 292 15.84 17.90 -14.37
N GLU A 293 16.86 17.91 -15.23
CA GLU A 293 16.72 17.82 -16.68
C GLU A 293 16.37 16.41 -17.19
N ILE A 294 16.48 15.39 -16.36
CA ILE A 294 15.99 14.05 -16.69
C ILE A 294 14.46 14.06 -16.65
N VAL A 295 13.83 13.83 -17.79
CA VAL A 295 12.36 13.83 -17.92
C VAL A 295 11.79 12.45 -17.63
N ASP A 296 12.36 11.41 -18.24
CA ASP A 296 12.03 10.02 -17.95
C ASP A 296 13.06 9.46 -16.97
N LEU A 297 12.63 9.10 -15.77
CA LEU A 297 13.54 8.59 -14.74
C LEU A 297 14.25 7.30 -15.20
N ASN A 298 13.66 6.53 -16.13
CA ASN A 298 14.30 5.35 -16.69
C ASN A 298 15.53 5.68 -17.54
N ASP A 299 15.66 6.91 -18.05
CA ASP A 299 16.83 7.35 -18.81
C ASP A 299 18.05 7.59 -17.90
N TYR A 300 17.85 7.68 -16.58
CA TYR A 300 18.95 7.82 -15.62
C TYR A 300 19.53 6.45 -15.24
N GLN A 301 20.51 6.02 -16.02
CA GLN A 301 21.27 4.80 -15.76
C GLN A 301 22.69 5.16 -15.29
N VAL A 302 23.00 4.84 -14.04
CA VAL A 302 24.33 5.06 -13.44
C VAL A 302 24.90 3.74 -12.94
N ASP A 303 26.22 3.57 -13.07
CA ASP A 303 26.90 2.31 -12.71
C ASP A 303 26.84 2.03 -11.20
N ASP A 304 26.93 3.08 -10.38
CA ASP A 304 26.81 2.98 -8.92
C ASP A 304 26.14 4.23 -8.34
N TRP A 305 25.08 4.01 -7.54
CA TRP A 305 24.31 5.06 -6.86
C TRP A 305 24.30 4.79 -5.36
N PRO A 306 25.39 5.11 -4.63
CA PRO A 306 25.49 4.77 -3.22
C PRO A 306 24.65 5.67 -2.33
N SER A 307 24.16 5.09 -1.23
CA SER A 307 23.64 5.82 -0.08
C SER A 307 24.78 6.56 0.64
N THR A 308 24.50 7.70 1.29
CA THR A 308 25.44 8.38 2.18
C THR A 308 24.83 8.61 3.57
N PRO A 309 25.64 8.72 4.65
CA PRO A 309 25.09 9.00 5.99
C PRO A 309 24.22 10.26 6.04
N GLU A 310 24.63 11.33 5.37
CA GLU A 310 23.86 12.57 5.27
C GLU A 310 22.57 12.38 4.46
N GLY A 311 22.62 11.60 3.38
CA GLY A 311 21.45 11.29 2.57
C GLY A 311 20.45 10.39 3.30
N GLU A 312 20.92 9.47 4.16
CA GLU A 312 20.05 8.65 5.01
C GLU A 312 19.37 9.46 6.11
N ALA A 313 20.08 10.43 6.70
CA ALA A 313 19.48 11.36 7.65
C ALA A 313 18.39 12.22 6.98
N ARG A 314 18.69 12.76 5.80
CA ARG A 314 17.71 13.50 4.98
C ARG A 314 16.51 12.63 4.61
N GLN A 315 16.74 11.41 4.12
CA GLN A 315 15.68 10.47 3.77
C GLN A 315 14.74 10.22 4.96
N ALA A 316 15.28 10.11 6.18
CA ALA A 316 14.46 9.91 7.38
C ALA A 316 13.55 11.12 7.68
N GLU A 317 14.08 12.35 7.59
CA GLU A 317 13.30 13.57 7.77
C GLU A 317 12.21 13.71 6.70
N GLU A 318 12.54 13.44 5.44
CA GLU A 318 11.63 13.53 4.30
C GLU A 318 10.53 12.45 4.36
N VAL A 319 10.87 11.23 4.77
CA VAL A 319 9.89 10.15 4.98
C VAL A 319 8.88 10.53 6.06
N VAL A 320 9.34 11.09 7.19
CA VAL A 320 8.42 11.54 8.25
C VAL A 320 7.49 12.63 7.73
N ALA A 321 8.04 13.67 7.09
CA ALA A 321 7.23 14.77 6.56
C ALA A 321 6.20 14.29 5.51
N HIS A 322 6.60 13.39 4.61
CA HIS A 322 5.74 12.82 3.58
C HIS A 322 4.60 11.98 4.18
N TYR A 323 4.93 11.05 5.07
CA TYR A 323 3.93 10.19 5.71
C TYR A 323 2.97 10.98 6.59
N GLU A 324 3.44 11.95 7.38
CA GLU A 324 2.56 12.80 8.18
C GLU A 324 1.60 13.62 7.30
N THR A 325 2.09 14.19 6.19
CA THR A 325 1.27 14.99 5.27
C THR A 325 0.18 14.13 4.64
N ALA A 326 0.56 12.97 4.10
CA ALA A 326 -0.37 12.02 3.51
C ALA A 326 -1.40 11.50 4.53
N PHE A 327 -0.92 11.13 5.71
CA PHE A 327 -1.78 10.62 6.78
C PHE A 327 -2.70 11.71 7.34
N ALA A 328 -2.30 12.98 7.35
CA ALA A 328 -3.17 14.09 7.77
C ALA A 328 -4.31 14.37 6.77
N HIS A 329 -4.20 13.94 5.52
CA HIS A 329 -5.17 14.29 4.49
C HIS A 329 -6.36 13.31 4.44
N PRO A 330 -7.62 13.76 4.63
CA PRO A 330 -8.78 12.87 4.79
C PRO A 330 -9.14 12.04 3.56
N ALA A 331 -8.80 12.51 2.36
CA ALA A 331 -9.02 11.74 1.13
C ALA A 331 -8.00 10.61 0.91
N VAL A 332 -6.85 10.63 1.62
CA VAL A 332 -5.82 9.59 1.45
C VAL A 332 -6.17 8.40 2.32
N GLU A 333 -6.22 7.22 1.72
CA GLU A 333 -6.53 5.97 2.40
C GLU A 333 -5.34 5.01 2.48
N SER A 334 -4.32 5.20 1.63
CA SER A 334 -3.11 4.39 1.65
C SER A 334 -1.89 5.11 1.09
N LEU A 335 -0.72 4.66 1.52
CA LEU A 335 0.58 5.08 1.01
C LEU A 335 1.46 3.84 0.84
N THR A 336 1.98 3.63 -0.36
CA THR A 336 2.84 2.50 -0.73
C THR A 336 4.27 2.96 -0.98
N TYR A 337 5.23 2.42 -0.22
CA TYR A 337 6.65 2.66 -0.41
C TYR A 337 7.24 1.72 -1.47
N TRP A 338 7.97 2.28 -2.45
CA TRP A 338 8.43 1.57 -3.64
C TRP A 338 9.88 1.11 -3.52
N GLY A 339 10.08 0.01 -2.78
CA GLY A 339 11.36 -0.62 -2.55
C GLY A 339 11.70 -0.71 -1.06
N MET A 340 11.69 -1.92 -0.51
CA MET A 340 12.06 -2.15 0.89
C MET A 340 13.57 -2.04 1.10
N THR A 341 14.36 -2.57 0.16
CA THR A 341 15.83 -2.65 0.27
C THR A 341 16.53 -1.99 -0.91
N ASP A 342 17.69 -1.38 -0.64
CA ASP A 342 18.60 -0.85 -1.67
C ASP A 342 19.17 -1.94 -2.61
N ALA A 343 18.99 -3.22 -2.29
CA ALA A 343 19.45 -4.31 -3.14
C ALA A 343 18.61 -4.41 -4.41
N THR A 344 17.29 -4.22 -4.28
CA THR A 344 16.27 -4.50 -5.32
C THR A 344 15.50 -3.25 -5.74
N ALA A 345 15.78 -2.10 -5.13
CA ALA A 345 15.13 -0.83 -5.43
C ALA A 345 15.20 -0.48 -6.93
N TRP A 346 14.11 0.10 -7.43
CA TRP A 346 13.97 0.50 -8.82
C TRP A 346 15.12 1.43 -9.26
N LEU A 347 15.62 1.22 -10.48
CA LEU A 347 16.80 1.91 -11.06
C LEU A 347 18.12 1.71 -10.29
N GLY A 348 18.18 0.75 -9.36
CA GLY A 348 19.33 0.60 -8.46
C GLY A 348 19.50 1.78 -7.50
N ALA A 349 18.45 2.59 -7.31
CA ALA A 349 18.48 3.78 -6.49
C ALA A 349 18.65 3.42 -5.00
N PRO A 350 19.39 4.22 -4.20
CA PRO A 350 19.51 4.02 -2.76
C PRO A 350 18.25 4.54 -2.05
N SER A 351 17.08 4.03 -2.43
CA SER A 351 15.78 4.50 -1.94
C SER A 351 15.13 3.56 -0.93
N GLY A 352 15.72 2.38 -0.69
CA GLY A 352 15.21 1.42 0.29
C GLY A 352 15.20 2.01 1.70
N LEU A 353 14.33 1.48 2.56
CA LEU A 353 14.34 1.72 4.00
C LEU A 353 15.41 0.89 4.71
N VAL A 354 15.87 -0.17 4.04
CA VAL A 354 16.90 -1.10 4.51
C VAL A 354 18.06 -1.11 3.52
N ARG A 355 19.29 -1.15 4.04
CA ARG A 355 20.50 -1.20 3.22
C ARG A 355 20.62 -2.56 2.53
N ARG A 356 21.56 -2.67 1.59
CA ARG A 356 21.85 -3.92 0.86
C ARG A 356 22.22 -5.10 1.77
N ASP A 357 22.80 -4.84 2.94
CA ASP A 357 23.19 -5.85 3.93
C ASP A 357 22.07 -6.25 4.90
N GLY A 358 20.85 -5.70 4.75
CA GLY A 358 19.72 -5.97 5.63
C GLY A 358 19.66 -5.09 6.89
N THR A 359 20.64 -4.21 7.11
CA THR A 359 20.59 -3.28 8.25
C THR A 359 19.60 -2.15 8.00
N PRO A 360 18.80 -1.75 9.01
CA PRO A 360 17.84 -0.66 8.85
C PRO A 360 18.56 0.68 8.65
N LYS A 361 18.03 1.54 7.78
CA LYS A 361 18.40 2.95 7.72
C LYS A 361 17.64 3.76 8.77
N PRO A 362 18.10 4.96 9.14
CA PRO A 362 17.33 5.91 9.95
C PRO A 362 15.88 6.11 9.48
N ALA A 363 15.63 6.08 8.16
CA ALA A 363 14.28 6.19 7.61
C ALA A 363 13.34 5.04 8.00
N TYR A 364 13.86 3.81 8.12
CA TYR A 364 13.07 2.67 8.61
C TYR A 364 12.62 2.89 10.05
N ASP A 365 13.55 3.28 10.93
CA ASP A 365 13.25 3.49 12.35
C ASP A 365 12.32 4.69 12.57
N ALA A 366 12.51 5.77 11.81
CA ALA A 366 11.63 6.93 11.83
C ALA A 366 10.20 6.57 11.39
N LEU A 367 10.05 5.87 10.27
CA LEU A 367 8.74 5.42 9.81
C LEU A 367 8.09 4.44 10.78
N ARG A 368 8.86 3.52 11.38
CA ARG A 368 8.37 2.62 12.41
C ARG A 368 7.88 3.36 13.65
N GLY A 369 8.58 4.42 14.04
CA GLY A 369 8.17 5.32 15.13
C GLY A 369 6.80 5.95 14.88
N LEU A 370 6.50 6.31 13.63
CA LEU A 370 5.16 6.77 13.24
C LEU A 370 4.16 5.61 13.27
N VAL A 371 4.36 4.59 12.43
CA VAL A 371 3.36 3.55 12.14
C VAL A 371 3.08 2.62 13.32
N ARG A 372 4.11 2.25 14.10
CA ARG A 372 4.00 1.31 15.24
C ARG A 372 4.18 1.97 16.61
N GLY A 373 4.54 3.25 16.64
CA GLY A 373 4.55 4.07 17.84
C GLY A 373 3.34 5.00 17.84
N GLN A 374 3.47 6.16 17.21
CA GLN A 374 2.50 7.25 17.31
C GLN A 374 1.10 6.87 16.80
N TRP A 375 1.02 6.07 15.73
CA TRP A 375 -0.23 5.71 15.05
C TRP A 375 -0.75 4.32 15.41
N TRP A 376 -0.29 3.77 16.53
CA TRP A 376 -0.63 2.42 16.95
C TRP A 376 -0.96 2.33 18.43
N VAL A 377 -1.80 1.36 18.78
CA VAL A 377 -1.97 0.93 20.18
C VAL A 377 -1.23 -0.39 20.37
N PRO A 378 -0.04 -0.39 21.01
CA PRO A 378 0.62 -1.64 21.37
C PRO A 378 -0.21 -2.40 22.43
N PRO A 379 0.05 -3.69 22.68
CA PRO A 379 -0.59 -4.42 23.77
C PRO A 379 -0.47 -3.65 25.09
N THR A 380 -1.60 -3.14 25.56
CA THR A 380 -1.68 -2.25 26.73
C THR A 380 -2.62 -2.86 27.74
N THR A 381 -2.09 -3.21 28.92
CA THR A 381 -2.86 -3.82 30.01
C THR A 381 -3.29 -2.76 31.01
N VAL A 382 -4.60 -2.68 31.26
CA VAL A 382 -5.21 -1.74 32.20
C VAL A 382 -6.23 -2.46 33.09
N ARG A 383 -6.74 -1.80 34.13
CA ARG A 383 -7.81 -2.32 34.99
C ARG A 383 -9.13 -1.64 34.69
N THR A 384 -10.19 -2.40 34.53
CA THR A 384 -11.54 -1.86 34.38
C THR A 384 -11.93 -0.91 35.52
N ASP A 385 -12.75 0.09 35.20
CA ASP A 385 -13.35 1.02 36.16
C ASP A 385 -14.45 0.35 37.01
N ASP A 386 -15.13 1.15 37.85
CA ASP A 386 -16.21 0.67 38.73
C ASP A 386 -17.43 0.10 37.97
N ASP A 387 -17.57 0.43 36.68
CA ASP A 387 -18.60 -0.11 35.78
C ASP A 387 -18.09 -1.33 34.98
N GLY A 388 -16.92 -1.86 35.35
CA GLY A 388 -16.28 -2.97 34.65
C GLY A 388 -15.81 -2.60 33.25
N ALA A 389 -15.49 -1.33 32.98
CA ALA A 389 -15.22 -0.85 31.64
C ALA A 389 -13.83 -0.24 31.42
N VAL A 390 -13.41 -0.20 30.16
CA VAL A 390 -12.23 0.50 29.64
C VAL A 390 -12.64 1.29 28.40
N VAL A 391 -12.18 2.53 28.28
CA VAL A 391 -12.34 3.30 27.05
C VAL A 391 -11.09 3.17 26.18
N VAL A 392 -11.28 2.85 24.91
CA VAL A 392 -10.21 2.74 23.92
C VAL A 392 -10.37 3.89 22.93
N ARG A 393 -9.36 4.75 22.85
CA ARG A 393 -9.27 5.84 21.87
C ARG A 393 -8.07 5.59 20.97
N GLY A 394 -8.31 5.28 19.70
CA GLY A 394 -7.25 4.84 18.81
C GLY A 394 -7.56 5.13 17.36
N PHE A 395 -6.58 4.91 16.49
CA PHE A 395 -6.76 5.02 15.06
C PHE A 395 -7.71 3.93 14.55
N ALA A 396 -8.45 4.25 13.51
CA ALA A 396 -9.42 3.33 12.94
C ALA A 396 -8.76 2.03 12.50
N GLY A 397 -9.45 0.91 12.74
CA GLY A 397 -8.97 -0.42 12.45
C GLY A 397 -9.43 -1.44 13.48
N ARG A 398 -8.83 -2.63 13.40
CA ARG A 398 -9.18 -3.79 14.21
C ARG A 398 -8.30 -3.91 15.44
N TYR A 399 -8.90 -4.30 16.54
CA TYR A 399 -8.28 -4.46 17.85
C TYR A 399 -8.64 -5.82 18.46
N ALA A 400 -7.67 -6.46 19.09
CA ALA A 400 -7.88 -7.57 20.00
C ALA A 400 -8.04 -7.07 21.43
N VAL A 401 -8.97 -7.68 22.16
CA VAL A 401 -9.20 -7.45 23.57
C VAL A 401 -9.18 -8.78 24.30
N SER A 402 -8.43 -8.87 25.39
CA SER A 402 -8.44 -10.03 26.27
C SER A 402 -8.64 -9.63 27.73
N ALA A 403 -9.39 -10.43 28.49
CA ALA A 403 -9.64 -10.21 29.90
C ALA A 403 -9.21 -11.41 30.75
N GLY A 404 -8.59 -11.15 31.91
CA GLY A 404 -8.31 -12.16 32.93
C GLY A 404 -6.90 -12.73 32.98
N VAL A 405 -5.89 -12.05 32.44
CA VAL A 405 -4.48 -12.45 32.60
C VAL A 405 -3.70 -11.35 33.33
N ALA A 406 -3.25 -11.66 34.55
CA ALA A 406 -2.04 -11.05 35.09
C ALA A 406 -0.85 -11.89 34.61
N PRO A 407 0.31 -11.30 34.22
CA PRO A 407 1.48 -12.07 33.80
C PRO A 407 2.02 -13.07 34.84
N GLU A 408 1.61 -12.98 36.11
CA GLU A 408 2.18 -13.76 37.22
C GLU A 408 1.19 -14.68 37.97
N GLU A 409 -0.11 -14.70 37.63
CA GLU A 409 -1.07 -15.59 38.32
C GLU A 409 -1.41 -16.84 37.51
N THR A 410 -0.84 -17.97 37.92
CA THR A 410 -1.02 -19.33 37.39
C THR A 410 -2.37 -19.95 37.80
N GLY A 411 -3.46 -19.19 37.69
CA GLY A 411 -4.83 -19.68 37.85
C GLY A 411 -5.38 -20.29 36.56
N THR A 412 -6.16 -21.36 36.68
CA THR A 412 -6.81 -22.16 35.61
C THR A 412 -7.90 -21.43 34.80
N ARG A 413 -7.87 -20.10 34.70
CA ARG A 413 -8.87 -19.32 33.96
C ARG A 413 -8.49 -19.24 32.48
N THR A 414 -9.36 -19.71 31.60
CA THR A 414 -9.28 -19.42 30.17
C THR A 414 -9.52 -17.92 29.96
N PRO A 415 -8.62 -17.19 29.29
CA PRO A 415 -8.85 -15.79 28.96
C PRO A 415 -10.05 -15.65 28.02
N ALA A 416 -10.89 -14.67 28.30
CA ALA A 416 -11.96 -14.28 27.39
C ALA A 416 -11.38 -13.34 26.33
N HIS A 417 -11.71 -13.57 25.06
CA HIS A 417 -11.20 -12.82 23.91
C HIS A 417 -12.34 -12.21 23.11
N ALA A 418 -12.14 -11.00 22.63
CA ALA A 418 -13.03 -10.33 21.70
C ALA A 418 -12.25 -9.53 20.66
N THR A 419 -12.90 -9.30 19.52
CA THR A 419 -12.42 -8.42 18.47
C THR A 419 -13.28 -7.17 18.43
N LEU A 420 -12.62 -6.03 18.24
CA LEU A 420 -13.19 -4.69 18.25
C LEU A 420 -12.83 -4.02 16.92
N GLU A 421 -13.80 -3.37 16.28
CA GLU A 421 -13.54 -2.42 15.19
C GLU A 421 -13.70 -0.99 15.73
N VAL A 422 -12.65 -0.19 15.63
CA VAL A 422 -12.67 1.24 15.92
C VAL A 422 -12.87 2.00 14.62
N THR A 423 -13.91 2.82 14.57
CA THR A 423 -14.30 3.63 13.40
C THR A 423 -14.25 5.12 13.74
N PRO A 424 -13.83 6.00 12.81
CA PRO A 424 -13.79 7.44 13.08
C PRO A 424 -15.17 8.01 13.34
N GLY A 425 -15.28 8.93 14.31
CA GLY A 425 -16.53 9.67 14.58
C GLY A 425 -17.68 8.85 15.15
N GLU A 426 -17.57 7.53 15.28
CA GLU A 426 -18.55 6.69 15.97
C GLU A 426 -18.12 6.44 17.42
N SER A 427 -18.99 6.79 18.36
CA SER A 427 -18.92 6.25 19.72
C SER A 427 -19.76 4.97 19.77
N ARG A 428 -19.11 3.80 19.75
CA ARG A 428 -19.80 2.53 19.97
C ARG A 428 -19.80 2.19 21.46
N GLU A 429 -20.98 1.85 21.97
CA GLU A 429 -21.14 1.33 23.32
C GLU A 429 -21.15 -0.20 23.29
N ASP A 430 -20.27 -0.77 24.11
CA ASP A 430 -20.28 -2.13 24.65
C ASP A 430 -19.82 -3.27 23.71
N VAL A 431 -18.50 -3.45 23.62
CA VAL A 431 -17.91 -4.77 23.35
C VAL A 431 -17.89 -5.56 24.67
N VAL A 432 -18.69 -6.63 24.74
CA VAL A 432 -18.79 -7.50 25.93
C VAL A 432 -17.76 -8.61 25.85
N VAL A 433 -16.90 -8.68 26.85
CA VAL A 433 -15.93 -9.77 27.05
C VAL A 433 -16.39 -10.56 28.28
N GLY A 434 -16.74 -11.84 28.11
CA GLY A 434 -17.37 -12.68 29.14
C GLY A 434 -16.71 -14.04 29.30
#